data_AF-A0A3D0RX85-F1
#
_entry.id   AF-A0A3D0RX85-F1
#
_cell.length_a   1.000
_cell.length_b   1.000
_cell.length_c   1.000
_cell.angle_alpha   90.00
_cell.angle_beta   90.00
_cell.angle_gamma   90.00
#
_symmetry.space_group_name_H-M   'P 1'
#
loop_
_entity.id
_entity.type
_entity.pdbx_description
1 polymer ?
#
loop_
_entity_poly.entity_id
_entity_poly.type
_entity_poly.pdbx_seq_one_letter_code
_entity_poly.pdbx_strand_id
1 'polypeptide(L)'
;MFLGLLLGSVVLSGCDFDVYSLPLPGGTDVGDHPIEVTVQFADVLDLVPKSTVKVNDVSVGQVKTIELQGYHANVTLELRKDTLLPDNAVAEIRQTSLLGEKFV
;
A
#
# COMPACT_ATOMS: atom_id res chain seq x y z
N MET A 1 -37.67 15.06 21.98
CA MET A 1 -36.43 14.94 22.78
C MET A 1 -35.54 13.74 22.40
N PHE A 2 -35.98 12.79 21.56
CA PHE A 2 -35.11 11.72 21.02
C PHE A 2 -34.49 12.04 19.65
N LEU A 3 -35.15 12.91 18.86
CA LEU A 3 -34.69 13.26 17.51
C LEU A 3 -33.37 14.06 17.51
N GLY A 4 -33.16 14.92 18.53
CA GLY A 4 -31.93 15.71 18.65
C GLY A 4 -30.69 14.88 19.02
N LEU A 5 -30.86 13.78 19.76
CA LEU A 5 -29.78 12.89 20.15
C LEU A 5 -29.27 12.05 18.96
N LEU A 6 -30.21 11.61 18.11
CA LEU A 6 -29.93 10.87 16.88
C LEU A 6 -29.19 11.72 15.83
N LEU A 7 -29.59 12.98 15.64
CA LEU A 7 -28.88 13.89 14.73
C LEU A 7 -27.47 14.24 15.22
N GLY A 8 -27.27 14.40 16.53
CA GLY A 8 -25.93 14.66 17.10
C GLY A 8 -24.95 13.50 16.88
N SER A 9 -25.45 12.26 16.92
CA SER A 9 -24.61 11.06 16.79
C SER A 9 -23.97 10.90 15.40
N VAL A 10 -24.68 11.32 14.33
CA VAL A 10 -24.19 11.22 12.95
C VAL A 10 -23.04 12.20 12.67
N VAL A 11 -23.02 13.36 13.35
CA VAL A 11 -21.97 14.37 13.20
C VAL A 11 -20.64 13.92 13.83
N LEU A 12 -20.69 12.99 14.79
CA LEU A 12 -19.52 12.41 15.45
C LEU A 12 -18.90 11.21 14.70
N SER A 13 -19.56 10.68 13.66
CA SER A 13 -19.05 9.53 12.89
C SER A 13 -17.96 9.87 11.87
N GLY A 14 -17.42 11.10 11.88
CA GLY A 14 -16.43 11.57 10.91
C GLY A 14 -14.98 11.21 11.20
N CYS A 15 -14.68 10.49 12.29
CA CYS A 15 -13.29 10.25 12.73
C CYS A 15 -12.60 9.06 12.05
N ASP A 16 -13.27 8.32 11.17
CA ASP A 16 -12.69 7.17 10.44
C ASP A 16 -12.56 7.51 8.94
N PHE A 17 -12.00 8.67 8.63
CA PHE A 17 -11.72 9.07 7.26
C PHE A 17 -10.26 8.76 6.92
N ASP A 18 -10.03 7.68 6.19
CA ASP A 18 -8.73 7.35 5.63
C ASP A 18 -8.54 8.04 4.28
N VAL A 19 -7.49 8.86 4.13
CA VAL A 19 -7.18 9.51 2.85
C VAL A 19 -6.78 8.50 1.77
N TYR A 20 -6.25 7.34 2.17
CA TYR A 20 -5.82 6.29 1.25
C TYR A 20 -6.98 5.46 0.70
N SER A 21 -8.19 5.59 1.25
CA SER A 21 -9.40 4.96 0.68
C SER A 21 -9.96 5.72 -0.52
N LEU A 22 -9.44 6.92 -0.80
CA LEU A 22 -9.76 7.66 -2.02
C LEU A 22 -8.89 7.15 -3.19
N PRO A 23 -9.38 7.26 -4.43
CA PRO A 23 -8.55 6.97 -5.60
C PRO A 23 -7.42 7.99 -5.67
N LEU A 24 -6.26 7.61 -5.15
CA LEU A 24 -5.05 8.42 -5.24
C LEU A 24 -4.51 8.40 -6.67
N PRO A 25 -4.19 9.56 -7.25
CA PRO A 25 -3.53 9.61 -8.55
C PRO A 25 -2.11 9.05 -8.43
N GLY A 26 -1.62 8.42 -9.50
CA GLY A 26 -0.28 7.85 -9.56
C GLY A 26 -0.23 6.38 -9.17
N GLY A 27 1.01 5.89 -8.98
CA GLY A 27 1.31 4.47 -8.85
C GLY A 27 1.52 3.79 -10.21
N THR A 28 2.10 2.59 -10.17
CA THR A 28 2.33 1.77 -11.37
C THR A 28 1.01 1.27 -11.92
N ASP A 29 0.82 1.35 -13.24
CA ASP A 29 -0.29 0.67 -13.90
C ASP A 29 -0.09 -0.86 -13.83
N VAL A 30 -1.01 -1.52 -13.14
CA VAL A 30 -1.02 -2.97 -12.91
C VAL A 30 -1.98 -3.72 -13.85
N GLY A 31 -2.74 -3.00 -14.68
CA GLY A 31 -3.79 -3.54 -15.54
C GLY A 31 -5.03 -4.01 -14.77
N ASP A 32 -5.98 -4.64 -15.49
CA ASP A 32 -7.30 -4.99 -14.95
C ASP A 32 -7.29 -6.17 -13.98
N HIS A 33 -6.29 -7.05 -14.06
CA HIS A 33 -6.26 -8.33 -13.34
C HIS A 33 -4.91 -8.55 -12.63
N PRO A 34 -4.56 -7.68 -11.66
CA PRO A 34 -3.29 -7.80 -10.95
C PRO A 34 -3.24 -9.05 -10.08
N ILE A 35 -2.02 -9.44 -9.71
CA ILE A 35 -1.75 -10.46 -8.68
C ILE A 35 -1.32 -9.77 -7.38
N GLU A 36 -1.63 -10.40 -6.25
CA GLU A 36 -1.24 -9.90 -4.94
C GLU A 36 -0.16 -10.77 -4.31
N VAL A 37 0.85 -10.13 -3.73
CA VAL A 37 1.93 -10.78 -3.00
C VAL A 37 2.09 -10.10 -1.64
N THR A 38 2.01 -10.87 -0.56
CA THR A 38 2.22 -10.34 0.80
C THR A 38 3.66 -10.57 1.23
N VAL A 39 4.31 -9.51 1.69
CA VAL A 39 5.70 -9.51 2.18
C VAL A 39 5.73 -9.00 3.61
N GLN A 40 6.56 -9.62 4.45
CA GLN A 40 6.75 -9.21 5.83
C GLN A 40 8.05 -8.42 5.97
N PHE A 41 7.97 -7.20 6.48
CA PHE A 41 9.12 -6.36 6.79
C PHE A 41 9.22 -6.16 8.31
N ALA A 42 10.45 -6.02 8.82
CA ALA A 42 10.67 -5.59 10.21
C ALA A 42 10.41 -4.08 10.38
N ASP A 43 10.74 -3.29 9.36
CA ASP A 43 10.50 -1.85 9.29
C ASP A 43 10.23 -1.49 7.82
N VAL A 44 9.17 -0.71 7.59
CA VAL A 44 8.76 -0.24 6.24
C VAL A 44 9.28 1.15 5.90
N LEU A 45 10.00 1.80 6.82
CA LEU A 45 10.53 3.15 6.67
C LEU A 45 9.41 4.11 6.21
N ASP A 46 9.62 4.77 5.07
CA ASP A 46 8.67 5.73 4.46
C ASP A 46 7.86 5.11 3.29
N LEU A 47 7.61 3.80 3.29
CA LEU A 47 6.67 3.21 2.33
C LEU A 47 5.25 3.66 2.63
N VAL A 48 4.50 3.97 1.57
CA VAL A 48 3.10 4.37 1.61
C VAL A 48 2.29 3.59 0.58
N PRO A 49 0.95 3.54 0.68
CA PRO A 49 0.11 3.07 -0.41
C PRO A 49 0.47 3.81 -1.71
N LYS A 50 0.49 3.07 -2.83
CA LYS A 50 0.97 3.50 -4.16
C LYS A 50 2.48 3.65 -4.34
N SER A 51 3.32 3.41 -3.32
CA SER A 51 4.78 3.29 -3.51
C SER A 51 5.11 2.26 -4.59
N THR A 52 6.07 2.59 -5.46
CA THR A 52 6.45 1.76 -6.61
C THR A 52 7.03 0.41 -6.16
N VAL A 53 6.69 -0.66 -6.88
CA VAL A 53 7.34 -1.98 -6.79
C VAL A 53 8.05 -2.28 -8.09
N LYS A 54 9.32 -2.67 -8.00
CA LYS A 54 10.21 -2.92 -9.14
C LYS A 54 10.78 -4.33 -9.12
N VAL A 55 10.95 -4.87 -10.32
CA VAL A 55 11.73 -6.08 -10.57
C VAL A 55 12.77 -5.72 -11.62
N ASN A 56 14.05 -5.93 -11.33
CA ASN A 56 15.16 -5.53 -12.21
C ASN A 56 15.07 -4.05 -12.65
N ASP A 57 14.78 -3.15 -11.71
CA ASP A 57 14.59 -1.71 -11.92
C ASP A 57 13.42 -1.30 -12.84
N VAL A 58 12.58 -2.26 -13.26
CA VAL A 58 11.35 -2.01 -14.01
C VAL A 58 10.17 -1.95 -13.06
N SER A 59 9.37 -0.89 -13.14
CA SER A 59 8.11 -0.80 -12.38
C SER A 59 7.12 -1.86 -12.87
N VAL A 60 6.74 -2.75 -11.96
CA VAL A 60 5.81 -3.87 -12.22
C VAL A 60 4.58 -3.84 -11.32
N GLY A 61 4.61 -3.03 -10.26
CA GLY A 61 3.52 -2.98 -9.31
C GLY A 61 3.59 -1.80 -8.35
N GLN A 62 2.74 -1.85 -7.34
CA GLN A 62 2.60 -0.83 -6.32
C GLN A 62 2.25 -1.46 -4.96
N VAL A 63 2.56 -0.75 -3.88
CA VAL A 63 2.08 -1.12 -2.54
C VAL A 63 0.58 -0.86 -2.46
N LYS A 64 -0.18 -1.87 -2.07
CA LYS A 64 -1.64 -1.80 -1.89
C LYS A 64 -2.00 -1.44 -0.46
N THR A 65 -1.53 -2.21 0.51
CA THR A 65 -1.80 -1.99 1.94
C THR A 65 -0.56 -2.28 2.79
N ILE A 66 -0.51 -1.66 3.95
CA ILE A 66 0.51 -1.87 4.97
C ILE A 66 -0.22 -2.06 6.30
N GLU A 67 -0.06 -3.22 6.91
CA GLU A 67 -0.72 -3.57 8.16
C GLU A 67 0.32 -4.03 9.19
N LEU A 68 0.21 -3.53 10.42
CA LEU A 68 1.04 -4.01 11.51
C LEU A 68 0.48 -5.33 12.06
N GLN A 69 1.26 -6.40 11.97
CA GLN A 69 0.96 -7.70 12.57
C GLN A 69 2.03 -8.04 13.63
N GLY A 70 1.68 -7.84 14.89
CA GLY A 70 2.61 -7.98 16.00
C GLY A 70 3.72 -6.92 15.94
N TYR A 71 4.94 -7.35 15.59
CA TYR A 71 6.12 -6.48 15.43
C TYR A 71 6.62 -6.43 13.98
N HIS A 72 5.86 -6.98 13.04
CA HIS A 72 6.18 -6.98 11.63
C HIS A 72 5.13 -6.21 10.84
N ALA A 73 5.54 -5.55 9.78
CA ALA A 73 4.66 -4.94 8.82
C ALA A 73 4.37 -5.95 7.71
N ASN A 74 3.11 -6.34 7.57
CA ASN A 74 2.62 -7.09 6.42
C ASN A 74 2.24 -6.10 5.33
N VAL A 75 3.01 -6.13 4.24
CA VAL A 75 2.82 -5.27 3.09
C VAL A 75 2.22 -6.10 1.96
N THR A 76 1.04 -5.72 1.49
CA THR A 76 0.43 -6.33 0.31
C THR A 76 0.85 -5.53 -0.92
N LEU A 77 1.52 -6.21 -1.84
CA LEU A 77 1.94 -5.68 -3.13
C LEU A 77 0.94 -6.09 -4.19
N GLU A 78 0.59 -5.17 -5.07
CA GLU A 78 -0.22 -5.41 -6.25
C GLU A 78 0.68 -5.32 -7.48
N LEU A 79 0.81 -6.41 -8.22
CA LEU A 79 1.73 -6.54 -9.36
C LEU A 79 0.96 -6.85 -10.64
N ARG A 80 1.51 -6.48 -11.79
CA ARG A 80 0.98 -6.95 -13.08
C ARG A 80 0.97 -8.47 -13.14
N LYS A 81 -0.06 -9.03 -13.78
CA LYS A 81 -0.23 -10.48 -13.96
C LYS A 81 0.91 -11.18 -14.71
N ASP A 82 1.61 -10.45 -15.57
CA ASP A 82 2.74 -10.94 -16.35
C ASP A 82 4.08 -10.88 -15.59
N THR A 83 4.07 -10.45 -14.32
CA THR A 83 5.27 -10.42 -13.47
C THR A 83 5.65 -11.83 -13.06
N LEU A 84 6.75 -12.33 -13.61
CA LEU A 84 7.31 -13.63 -13.27
C LEU A 84 8.26 -13.48 -12.08
N LEU A 85 7.86 -14.01 -10.92
CA LEU A 85 8.70 -14.08 -9.73
C LEU A 85 9.12 -15.52 -9.47
N PRO A 86 10.39 -15.77 -9.10
CA PRO A 86 10.82 -17.08 -8.64
C PRO A 86 10.29 -17.36 -7.22
N ASP A 87 10.19 -18.64 -6.86
CA ASP A 87 9.70 -19.07 -5.54
C ASP A 87 10.57 -18.59 -4.36
N ASN A 88 11.81 -18.19 -4.63
CA ASN A 88 12.77 -17.66 -3.66
C ASN A 88 13.03 -16.16 -3.82
N ALA A 89 12.06 -15.39 -4.35
CA ALA A 89 12.16 -13.94 -4.45
C ALA A 89 12.35 -13.29 -3.07
N VAL A 90 13.20 -12.26 -3.02
CA VAL A 90 13.44 -11.44 -1.83
C VAL A 90 13.06 -10.00 -2.17
N ALA A 91 12.29 -9.38 -1.29
CA ALA A 91 11.93 -7.98 -1.40
C ALA A 91 12.80 -7.13 -0.48
N GLU A 92 13.27 -5.99 -0.97
CA GLU A 92 14.10 -5.04 -0.23
C GLU A 92 13.56 -3.63 -0.44
N ILE A 93 13.63 -2.79 0.58
CA ILE A 93 13.24 -1.38 0.46
C ILE A 93 14.46 -0.56 0.05
N ARG A 94 14.37 0.07 -1.12
CA ARG A 94 15.41 0.94 -1.68
C ARG A 94 14.89 2.37 -1.85
N GLN A 95 15.79 3.29 -2.21
CA GLN A 95 15.45 4.69 -2.44
C GLN A 95 15.96 5.12 -3.81
N THR A 96 15.15 5.89 -4.53
CA THR A 96 15.46 6.28 -5.92
C THR A 96 16.66 7.22 -6.03
N SER A 97 16.86 8.11 -5.04
CA SER A 97 18.00 9.03 -4.93
C SER A 97 18.19 9.46 -3.48
N LEU A 98 19.12 10.37 -3.16
CA LEU A 98 19.33 10.85 -1.78
C LEU A 98 18.08 11.47 -1.13
N LEU A 99 17.22 12.10 -1.93
CA LEU A 99 15.97 12.74 -1.51
C LEU A 99 14.74 12.12 -2.19
N GLY A 100 14.92 10.95 -2.80
CA GLY A 100 13.88 10.27 -3.55
C GLY A 100 12.93 9.46 -2.66
N GLU A 101 11.83 9.02 -3.25
CA GLU A 101 10.87 8.12 -2.61
C GLU A 101 11.49 6.74 -2.30
N LYS A 102 10.92 6.07 -1.29
CA LYS A 102 11.16 4.66 -1.01
C LYS A 102 10.33 3.79 -1.97
N PHE A 103 10.92 2.70 -2.41
CA PHE A 103 10.28 1.71 -3.28
C PHE A 103 10.73 0.31 -2.89
N VAL A 104 9.96 -0.70 -3.31
CA VAL A 104 10.30 -2.12 -3.15
C VAL A 104 10.95 -2.61 -4.44
#